data_AF-A0A511RH71-F1
#
_entry.id   AF-A0A511RH71-F1
#
_cell.length_a   1.000
_cell.length_b   1.000
_cell.length_c   1.000
_cell.angle_alpha   90.00
_cell.angle_beta   90.00
_cell.angle_gamma   90.00
#
_symmetry.space_group_name_H-M   'P 1'
#
loop_
_entity.id
_entity.type
_entity.pdbx_description
1 polymer ?
#
loop_
_entity_poly.entity_id
_entity_poly.type
_entity_poly.pdbx_seq_one_letter_code
_entity_poly.pdbx_strand_id
1 'polypeptide(L)'
;MRLVHWLSFLLALLALIAVVVVQAVQPAARVAVPGLGTVPLLWALGFVFGLGFLSGWVYLPGYAWTLARERRAWKRERARMEAELAELRPRQVEEVPRIPDRPVPDPDEAGA
;
A
#
# COMPACT_ATOMS: atom_id res chain seq x y z
N MET A 1 -8.29 -14.30 6.15
CA MET A 1 -8.09 -13.81 4.76
C MET A 1 -6.63 -13.89 4.29
N ARG A 2 -5.64 -13.56 5.14
CA ARG A 2 -4.21 -13.56 4.77
C ARG A 2 -3.67 -14.92 4.29
N LEU A 3 -4.13 -16.04 4.85
CA LEU A 3 -3.70 -17.39 4.47
C LEU A 3 -4.13 -17.76 3.05
N VAL A 4 -5.37 -17.44 2.67
CA VAL A 4 -5.90 -17.72 1.33
C VAL A 4 -5.12 -16.93 0.27
N HIS A 5 -4.75 -15.69 0.56
CA HIS A 5 -3.94 -14.87 -0.35
C HIS A 5 -2.52 -15.42 -0.50
N TRP A 6 -1.90 -15.83 0.60
CA TRP A 6 -0.59 -16.50 0.57
C TRP A 6 -0.61 -17.82 -0.20
N LEU A 7 -1.64 -18.63 0.01
CA LEU A 7 -1.81 -19.90 -0.70
C LEU A 7 -2.04 -19.66 -2.19
N SER A 8 -2.87 -18.69 -2.56
CA SER A 8 -3.13 -18.32 -3.95
C SER A 8 -1.86 -17.81 -4.63
N PHE A 9 -1.06 -17.01 -3.93
CA PHE A 9 0.23 -16.52 -4.41
C PHE A 9 1.22 -17.67 -4.65
N LEU A 10 1.35 -18.59 -3.68
CA LEU A 10 2.20 -19.78 -3.82
C LEU A 10 1.77 -20.65 -5.00
N LEU A 11 0.46 -20.87 -5.18
CA LEU A 11 -0.07 -21.63 -6.31
C LEU A 11 0.23 -20.94 -7.65
N ALA A 12 0.05 -19.63 -7.73
CA ALA A 12 0.37 -18.85 -8.93
C ALA A 12 1.87 -18.89 -9.25
N LEU A 13 2.72 -18.77 -8.23
CA LEU A 13 4.17 -18.88 -8.37
C LEU A 13 4.59 -20.27 -8.85
N LEU A 14 4.00 -21.32 -8.28
CA LEU A 14 4.29 -22.70 -8.65
C LEU A 14 3.84 -23.01 -10.08
N ALA A 15 2.67 -22.50 -10.50
CA ALA A 15 2.20 -22.58 -11.87
C ALA A 15 3.13 -21.86 -12.85
N LEU A 16 3.64 -20.67 -12.49
CA LEU A 16 4.61 -19.93 -13.29
C LEU A 16 5.92 -20.74 -13.46
N ILE A 17 6.46 -21.27 -12.37
CA ILE A 17 7.68 -22.09 -12.38
C ILE A 17 7.47 -23.33 -13.27
N ALA A 18 6.33 -24.02 -13.12
CA ALA A 18 6.01 -25.19 -13.93
C ALA A 18 5.99 -24.85 -15.43
N VAL A 19 5.41 -23.73 -15.82
CA VAL A 19 5.40 -23.30 -17.24
C VAL A 19 6.81 -22.97 -17.73
N VAL A 20 7.63 -22.28 -16.94
CA VAL A 20 9.02 -21.96 -17.32
C VAL A 20 9.82 -23.25 -17.53
N VAL A 21 9.69 -24.21 -16.61
CA VAL A 21 10.36 -25.52 -16.73
C VAL A 21 9.88 -26.26 -17.97
N VAL A 22 8.57 -26.33 -18.20
CA VAL A 22 8.01 -26.98 -19.40
C VAL A 22 8.50 -26.30 -20.67
N GLN A 23 8.57 -24.97 -20.72
CA GLN A 23 9.08 -24.26 -21.90
C GLN A 23 10.58 -24.43 -22.13
N ALA A 24 11.37 -24.61 -21.07
CA ALA A 24 12.80 -24.88 -21.19
C ALA A 24 13.07 -26.26 -21.80
N VAL A 25 12.23 -27.26 -21.49
CA VAL A 25 12.37 -28.64 -21.97
C VAL A 25 11.62 -28.86 -23.29
N GLN A 26 10.46 -28.21 -23.45
CA GLN A 26 9.53 -28.37 -24.57
C GLN A 26 9.02 -27.00 -25.02
N PRO A 27 9.80 -26.23 -25.78
CA PRO A 27 9.42 -24.87 -26.20
C PRO A 27 8.18 -24.82 -27.10
N ALA A 28 7.87 -25.93 -27.77
CA ALA A 28 6.69 -26.11 -28.60
C ALA A 28 5.48 -26.66 -27.84
N ALA A 29 5.50 -26.69 -26.50
CA ALA A 29 4.38 -27.15 -25.69
C ALA A 29 3.11 -26.33 -26.00
N ARG A 30 2.04 -27.05 -26.29
CA ARG A 30 0.73 -26.49 -26.62
C ARG A 30 -0.30 -27.00 -25.64
N VAL A 31 -1.25 -26.13 -25.31
CA VAL A 31 -2.39 -26.47 -24.49
C VAL A 31 -3.64 -26.38 -25.34
N ALA A 32 -4.49 -27.40 -25.22
CA ALA A 32 -5.82 -27.35 -25.79
C ALA A 32 -6.68 -26.39 -24.95
N VAL A 33 -7.02 -25.25 -25.54
CA VAL A 33 -7.91 -24.26 -24.93
C VAL A 33 -9.30 -24.46 -25.54
N PRO A 34 -10.33 -24.74 -24.72
CA PRO A 34 -11.70 -24.87 -25.21
C PRO A 34 -12.12 -23.64 -26.02
N GLY A 35 -12.60 -23.85 -27.25
CA GLY A 35 -13.06 -22.77 -28.14
C GLY A 35 -11.98 -22.04 -28.95
N LEU A 36 -10.69 -22.17 -28.60
CA LEU A 36 -9.56 -21.52 -29.30
C LEU A 36 -8.58 -22.52 -29.96
N GLY A 37 -8.79 -23.82 -29.75
CA GLY A 37 -7.93 -24.87 -30.28
C GLY A 37 -6.64 -25.02 -29.49
N THR A 38 -5.57 -25.51 -30.13
CA THR A 38 -4.27 -25.66 -29.47
C THR A 38 -3.47 -24.36 -29.55
N VAL A 39 -3.15 -23.79 -28.40
CA VAL A 39 -2.45 -22.51 -28.28
C VAL A 39 -1.11 -22.75 -27.57
N PRO A 40 -0.02 -22.04 -27.93
CA PRO A 40 1.23 -22.15 -27.21
C PRO A 40 1.04 -21.87 -25.71
N LEU A 41 1.66 -22.70 -24.86
CA LEU A 41 1.49 -22.62 -23.40
C LEU A 41 1.80 -21.22 -22.85
N LEU A 42 2.84 -20.55 -23.39
CA LEU A 42 3.20 -19.17 -23.02
C LEU A 42 2.08 -18.16 -23.29
N TRP A 43 1.38 -18.29 -24.41
CA TRP A 43 0.31 -17.38 -24.77
C TRP A 43 -0.90 -17.56 -23.86
N ALA A 44 -1.26 -18.82 -23.56
CA ALA A 44 -2.33 -19.12 -22.62
C ALA A 44 -2.00 -18.57 -21.21
N LEU A 45 -0.78 -18.76 -20.73
CA LEU A 45 -0.36 -18.24 -19.44
C LEU A 45 -0.36 -16.69 -19.42
N GLY A 46 0.20 -16.06 -20.46
CA GLY A 46 0.22 -14.61 -20.58
C GLY A 46 -1.18 -14.00 -20.58
N PHE A 47 -2.14 -14.67 -21.24
CA PHE A 47 -3.53 -14.24 -21.24
C PHE A 47 -4.18 -14.34 -19.85
N VAL A 48 -3.97 -15.44 -19.11
CA VAL A 48 -4.46 -15.60 -17.73
C VAL A 48 -3.84 -14.57 -16.81
N PHE A 49 -2.53 -14.33 -16.92
CA PHE A 49 -1.84 -13.33 -16.10
C PHE A 49 -2.30 -11.91 -16.44
N GLY A 50 -2.50 -11.62 -17.73
CA GLY A 50 -3.05 -10.36 -18.21
C GLY A 50 -4.46 -10.10 -17.67
N LEU A 51 -5.34 -11.11 -17.68
CA LEU A 51 -6.67 -11.03 -17.08
C LEU A 51 -6.62 -10.83 -15.57
N GLY A 52 -5.74 -11.56 -14.88
CA GLY A 52 -5.51 -11.39 -13.44
C GLY A 52 -5.04 -9.98 -13.11
N PHE A 53 -4.06 -9.46 -13.86
CA PHE A 53 -3.59 -8.09 -13.72
C PHE A 53 -4.71 -7.08 -13.97
N LEU A 54 -5.45 -7.21 -15.07
CA LEU A 54 -6.57 -6.33 -15.40
C LEU A 54 -7.61 -6.32 -14.28
N SER A 55 -7.94 -7.49 -13.72
CA SER A 55 -8.86 -7.60 -12.59
C SER A 55 -8.34 -6.89 -11.33
N GLY A 56 -7.03 -6.96 -11.05
CA GLY A 56 -6.39 -6.22 -9.96
C GLY A 56 -6.38 -4.71 -10.19
N TRP A 57 -6.19 -4.27 -11.44
CA TRP A 57 -6.24 -2.85 -11.81
C TRP A 57 -7.62 -2.24 -11.68
N VAL A 58 -8.70 -3.01 -11.78
CA VAL A 58 -10.06 -2.52 -11.50
C VAL A 58 -10.26 -2.27 -9.99
N TYR A 59 -9.55 -2.99 -9.12
CA TYR A 59 -9.63 -2.80 -7.67
C TYR A 59 -8.78 -1.63 -7.15
N LEU A 60 -7.69 -1.26 -7.84
CA LEU A 60 -6.81 -0.15 -7.45
C LEU A 60 -7.55 1.20 -7.33
N PRO A 61 -8.36 1.64 -8.30
CA PRO A 61 -9.10 2.91 -8.23
C PRO A 61 -10.11 2.93 -7.09
N GLY A 62 -10.80 1.82 -6.84
CA GLY A 62 -11.77 1.69 -5.75
C GLY A 62 -11.10 1.85 -4.39
N TYR A 63 -9.97 1.18 -4.19
CA TYR A 63 -9.19 1.29 -2.94
C TYR A 63 -8.51 2.65 -2.79
N ALA A 64 -8.01 3.24 -3.88
CA ALA A 64 -7.44 4.58 -3.86
C ALA A 64 -8.49 5.64 -3.51
N TRP A 65 -9.74 5.46 -3.96
CA TRP A 65 -10.84 6.36 -3.64
C TRP A 65 -11.26 6.29 -2.17
N THR A 66 -11.35 5.09 -1.60
CA THR A 66 -11.64 4.92 -0.17
C THR A 66 -10.53 5.51 0.70
N LEU A 67 -9.27 5.26 0.34
CA LEU A 67 -8.10 5.80 1.05
C LEU A 67 -8.03 7.33 0.94
N ALA A 68 -8.40 7.91 -0.20
CA ALA A 68 -8.48 9.35 -0.39
C ALA A 68 -9.62 9.98 0.43
N ARG A 69 -10.77 9.30 0.53
CA ARG A 69 -11.90 9.73 1.36
C ARG A 69 -11.54 9.72 2.84
N GLU A 70 -10.90 8.64 3.30
CA GLU A 70 -10.38 8.55 4.67
C GLU A 70 -9.36 9.66 4.93
N ARG A 71 -8.36 9.85 4.07
CA ARG A 71 -7.37 10.96 4.21
C ARG A 71 -8.02 12.34 4.37
N ARG A 72 -9.13 12.60 3.70
CA ARG A 72 -9.89 13.86 3.84
C ARG A 72 -10.64 13.96 5.17
N ALA A 73 -11.07 12.84 5.76
CA ALA A 73 -11.64 12.83 7.10
C ALA A 73 -10.56 13.09 8.16
N TRP A 74 -9.44 12.37 8.09
CA TRP A 74 -8.29 12.55 8.98
C TRP A 74 -7.72 13.98 8.94
N LYS A 75 -7.65 14.61 7.76
CA LYS A 75 -7.24 16.02 7.65
C LYS A 75 -8.17 16.98 8.38
N ARG A 76 -9.49 16.73 8.37
CA ARG A 76 -10.47 17.59 9.04
C ARG A 76 -10.42 17.44 10.56
N GLU A 77 -10.29 16.21 11.05
CA GLU A 77 -10.09 15.94 12.47
C GLU A 77 -8.79 16.56 12.99
N ARG A 78 -7.72 16.43 12.22
CA ARG A 78 -6.44 17.04 12.57
C ARG A 78 -6.50 18.57 12.61
N ALA A 79 -7.17 19.20 11.63
CA ALA A 79 -7.37 20.65 11.63
C ALA A 79 -8.24 21.12 12.81
N ARG A 80 -9.24 20.33 13.21
CA ARG A 80 -10.07 20.61 14.39
C ARG A 80 -9.25 20.51 15.69
N MET A 81 -8.44 19.47 15.84
CA MET A 81 -7.56 19.32 17.01
C MET A 81 -6.47 20.39 17.06
N GLU A 82 -5.92 20.79 15.91
CA GLU A 82 -4.97 21.92 15.83
C GLU A 82 -5.64 23.24 16.21
N ALA A 83 -6.91 23.46 15.85
CA ALA A 83 -7.69 24.63 16.27
C ALA A 83 -8.00 24.62 17.79
N GLU A 84 -8.40 23.46 18.33
CA GLU A 84 -8.63 23.29 19.78
C GLU A 84 -7.33 23.50 20.59
N LEU A 85 -6.19 23.00 20.09
CA LEU A 85 -4.88 23.28 20.69
C LEU A 85 -4.48 24.76 20.56
N ALA A 86 -4.79 25.42 19.45
CA ALA A 86 -4.51 26.84 19.27
C ALA A 86 -5.34 27.74 20.21
N GLU A 87 -6.53 27.29 20.61
CA GLU A 87 -7.38 27.97 21.59
C GLU A 87 -6.94 27.70 23.04
N LEU A 88 -6.40 26.50 23.33
CA LEU A 88 -5.89 26.13 24.65
C LEU A 88 -4.47 26.62 24.93
N ARG A 89 -3.63 26.76 23.90
CA ARG A 89 -2.25 27.29 24.01
C ARG A 89 -2.17 28.68 24.65
N PRO A 90 -3.01 29.68 24.31
CA PRO A 90 -2.95 30.98 24.96
C PRO A 90 -3.38 30.93 26.43
N ARG A 91 -4.31 30.03 26.82
CA ARG A 91 -4.68 29.83 28.24
C ARG A 91 -3.54 29.25 29.07
N GLN A 92 -2.74 28.33 28.52
CA GLN A 92 -1.60 27.78 29.26
C GLN A 92 -0.48 28.79 29.48
N VAL A 93 -0.24 29.70 28.53
CA VAL A 93 0.85 30.71 28.65
C VAL A 93 0.56 31.72 29.76
N GLU A 94 -0.70 31.98 30.07
CA GLU A 94 -1.11 32.95 31.11
C GLU A 94 -1.06 32.35 32.52
N GLU A 95 -1.11 31.02 32.66
CA GLU A 95 -1.12 30.32 33.95
C GLU A 95 0.22 29.71 34.38
N VAL A 96 1.28 29.66 33.54
CA VAL A 96 2.57 29.12 34.00
C VAL A 96 3.22 30.11 34.98
N PRO A 97 3.30 29.81 36.29
CA PRO A 97 4.04 30.64 37.21
C PRO A 97 5.52 30.51 36.85
N ARG A 98 6.17 31.64 36.61
CA ARG A 98 7.61 31.69 36.37
C ARG A 98 8.32 31.10 37.60
N ILE A 99 8.90 29.90 37.45
CA ILE A 99 9.72 29.26 38.49
C ILE A 99 10.98 30.13 38.65
N PRO A 100 11.19 30.80 39.79
CA PRO A 100 12.25 31.80 39.95
C PRO A 100 13.67 31.23 39.83
N ASP A 101 13.86 29.95 40.09
CA ASP A 101 15.19 29.34 40.28
C ASP A 101 15.73 28.59 39.05
N ARG A 102 15.11 28.70 37.87
CA ARG A 102 15.68 28.08 36.65
C ARG A 102 16.60 29.07 35.94
N PRO A 103 17.92 28.78 35.84
CA PRO A 103 18.81 29.58 35.00
C PRO A 103 18.29 29.55 33.57
N VAL A 104 18.13 30.73 32.97
CA VAL A 104 17.83 30.89 31.55
C VAL A 104 19.07 30.40 30.80
N PRO A 105 18.98 29.35 29.96
CA PRO A 105 20.12 28.94 29.15
C PRO A 105 20.46 30.07 28.20
N ASP A 106 21.71 30.53 28.25
CA ASP A 106 22.24 31.52 27.34
C ASP A 106 22.19 30.94 25.91
N PRO A 107 21.55 31.62 24.93
CA PRO A 107 21.50 31.14 23.55
C PRO A 107 22.89 30.90 22.92
N ASP A 108 23.95 31.44 23.52
CA ASP A 108 25.32 31.30 23.02
C ASP A 108 26.03 30.00 23.48
N GLU A 109 25.47 29.25 24.45
CA GLU A 109 26.05 27.96 24.90
C GLU A 109 25.50 26.72 24.16
N ALA A 110 24.43 26.86 23.38
CA ALA A 110 23.81 25.74 22.67
C ALA A 110 24.46 25.43 21.29
N GLY A 111 25.52 26.17 20.92
CA GLY A 111 26.08 26.19 19.57
C GLY A 111 27.59 26.07 19.46
N ALA A 112 28.28 25.47 20.44
CA ALA A 112 29.70 25.15 20.38
C ALA A 112 29.97 23.65 20.57
#